data_AF-A0A1A8WFF2-F1
#
_entry.id   AF-A0A1A8WFF2-F1
#
_cell.length_a   1.000
_cell.length_b   1.000
_cell.length_c   1.000
_cell.angle_alpha   90.00
_cell.angle_beta   90.00
_cell.angle_gamma   90.00
#
_symmetry.space_group_name_H-M   'P 1'
#
loop_
_entity.id
_entity.type
_entity.pdbx_description
1 polymer ?
#
loop_
_entity_poly.entity_id
_entity_poly.type
_entity_poly.pdbx_seq_one_letter_code
_entity_poly.pdbx_strand_id
1 'polypeptide(L)'
;MSNTIHEESICHVLFPKCMENHLELLNNRETSDNDEKLNSLNFIHEKLIGFFNKCNEDEKKRFCDFFHHYLFRSLNIWINDEFDECRIFALNIYFLIETNLNDILLNDILFKNIENDKNNFLLICVNRLKEDENNKIVEEKEEIRLKILQFLKLIINRYKNYQTNKDMLNIYIYIQDILIALCLLINDPFPLIKKTSFEILSELNFEEPQKELAP
;
A
#
# COMPACT_ATOMS: atom_id res chain seq x y z
N MET A 1 26.11 -11.02 -23.42
CA MET A 1 26.10 -9.54 -23.31
C MET A 1 24.86 -8.98 -24.02
N SER A 2 23.65 -9.19 -23.48
CA SER A 2 22.42 -8.63 -24.09
C SER A 2 21.26 -8.37 -23.11
N ASN A 3 21.53 -8.16 -21.82
CA ASN A 3 20.49 -7.79 -20.84
C ASN A 3 20.48 -6.28 -20.52
N THR A 4 21.63 -5.61 -20.62
CA THR A 4 21.78 -4.18 -20.29
C THR A 4 20.96 -3.25 -21.19
N ILE A 5 20.83 -3.56 -22.48
CA ILE A 5 20.10 -2.70 -23.44
C ILE A 5 18.58 -2.72 -23.18
N HIS A 6 18.04 -3.85 -22.72
CA HIS A 6 16.62 -3.98 -22.39
C HIS A 6 16.27 -3.46 -20.99
N GLU A 7 17.23 -3.48 -20.05
CA GLU A 7 17.09 -2.84 -18.74
C GLU A 7 17.13 -1.30 -18.87
N GLU A 8 18.08 -0.76 -19.64
CA GLU A 8 18.16 0.68 -19.91
C GLU A 8 16.92 1.20 -20.65
N SER A 9 16.40 0.48 -21.66
CA SER A 9 15.23 0.94 -22.40
C SER A 9 13.96 0.99 -21.54
N ILE A 10 13.81 0.08 -20.57
CA ILE A 10 12.64 0.05 -19.68
C ILE A 10 12.78 1.02 -18.51
N CYS A 11 13.99 1.19 -17.97
CA CYS A 11 14.26 2.30 -17.05
C CYS A 11 13.95 3.65 -17.72
N HIS A 12 14.26 3.84 -19.00
CA HIS A 12 13.89 5.09 -19.70
C HIS A 12 12.38 5.23 -20.00
N VAL A 13 11.63 4.12 -20.10
CA VAL A 13 10.18 4.14 -20.30
C VAL A 13 9.42 4.33 -18.98
N LEU A 14 9.86 3.69 -17.90
CA LEU A 14 9.28 3.74 -16.56
C LEU A 14 9.77 4.92 -15.71
N PHE A 15 11.02 5.33 -15.92
CA PHE A 15 11.68 6.46 -15.26
C PHE A 15 12.17 7.50 -16.28
N PRO A 16 11.25 8.14 -17.05
CA PRO A 16 11.64 9.32 -17.79
C PRO A 16 12.24 10.34 -16.83
N LYS A 17 13.22 11.13 -17.27
CA LYS A 17 13.86 12.16 -16.44
C LYS A 17 12.87 13.12 -15.74
N CYS A 18 11.68 13.32 -16.31
CA CYS A 18 10.63 14.09 -15.66
C CYS A 18 10.06 13.40 -14.39
N MET A 19 9.98 12.07 -14.35
CA MET A 19 9.53 11.32 -13.18
C MET A 19 10.56 11.36 -12.06
N GLU A 20 11.86 11.38 -12.39
CA GLU A 20 12.96 11.54 -11.42
C GLU A 20 12.80 12.84 -10.62
N ASN A 21 12.57 13.98 -11.29
CA ASN A 21 12.36 15.26 -10.63
C ASN A 21 11.16 15.24 -9.67
N HIS A 22 10.05 14.61 -10.08
CA HIS A 22 8.87 14.48 -9.21
C HIS A 22 9.13 13.58 -8.01
N LEU A 23 9.91 12.50 -8.18
CA LEU A 23 10.27 11.61 -7.08
C LEU A 23 11.26 12.26 -6.11
N GLU A 24 12.23 13.03 -6.60
CA GLU A 24 13.11 13.85 -5.75
C GLU A 24 12.31 14.85 -4.92
N LEU A 25 11.33 15.54 -5.55
CA LEU A 25 10.43 16.45 -4.86
C LEU A 25 9.63 15.73 -3.77
N LEU A 26 9.09 14.54 -4.08
CA LEU A 26 8.33 13.73 -3.12
C LEU A 26 9.19 13.13 -1.99
N ASN A 27 10.51 13.05 -2.17
CA ASN A 27 11.42 12.57 -1.12
C ASN A 27 11.91 13.71 -0.20
N ASN A 28 11.79 14.97 -0.63
CA ASN A 28 12.20 16.14 0.14
C ASN A 28 11.01 16.75 0.90
N ARG A 29 10.88 16.41 2.20
CA ARG A 29 9.76 16.88 3.03
C ARG A 29 9.78 18.38 3.32
N GLU A 30 10.95 18.99 3.39
CA GLU A 30 11.16 20.31 4.01
C GLU A 30 11.18 21.49 3.02
N THR A 31 11.19 21.26 1.71
CA THR A 31 11.54 22.31 0.73
C THR A 31 10.44 22.69 -0.27
N SER A 32 9.34 21.93 -0.38
CA SER A 32 8.29 22.17 -1.39
C SER A 32 6.90 22.38 -0.79
N ASP A 33 6.09 23.17 -1.49
CA ASP A 33 4.69 23.48 -1.17
C ASP A 33 3.82 22.21 -1.26
N ASN A 34 2.77 22.12 -0.45
CA ASN A 34 1.83 20.99 -0.47
C ASN A 34 1.15 20.86 -1.84
N ASP A 35 0.88 21.98 -2.52
CA ASP A 35 0.35 21.98 -3.89
C ASP A 35 1.34 21.36 -4.89
N GLU A 36 2.64 21.65 -4.77
CA GLU A 36 3.68 21.07 -5.63
C GLU A 36 3.83 19.56 -5.40
N LYS A 37 3.71 19.13 -4.15
CA LYS A 37 3.73 17.71 -3.76
C LYS A 37 2.52 16.98 -4.30
N LEU A 38 1.32 17.54 -4.13
CA LEU A 38 0.09 16.96 -4.68
C LEU A 38 0.13 16.90 -6.21
N ASN A 39 0.63 17.94 -6.87
CA ASN A 39 0.85 17.95 -8.31
C ASN A 39 1.85 16.86 -8.76
N SER A 40 2.88 16.59 -7.96
CA SER A 40 3.85 15.53 -8.24
C SER A 40 3.26 14.14 -8.06
N LEU A 41 2.43 13.92 -7.03
CA LEU A 41 1.65 12.69 -6.87
C LEU A 41 0.68 12.49 -8.04
N ASN A 42 -0.02 13.54 -8.46
CA ASN A 42 -0.92 13.52 -9.62
C ASN A 42 -0.18 13.18 -10.92
N PHE A 43 0.98 13.79 -11.15
CA PHE A 43 1.81 13.48 -12.31
C PHE A 43 2.22 12.00 -12.33
N ILE A 44 2.67 11.46 -11.20
CA ILE A 44 3.04 10.05 -11.09
C ILE A 44 1.84 9.15 -11.40
N HIS A 45 0.68 9.44 -10.81
CA HIS A 45 -0.54 8.67 -11.06
C HIS A 45 -0.94 8.65 -12.53
N GLU A 46 -0.94 9.80 -13.22
CA GLU A 46 -1.20 9.87 -14.66
C GLU A 46 -0.20 9.06 -15.50
N LYS A 47 1.08 9.08 -15.12
CA LYS A 47 2.10 8.25 -15.79
C LYS A 47 1.86 6.77 -15.58
N LEU A 48 1.48 6.36 -14.38
CA LEU A 48 1.15 4.97 -14.08
C LEU A 48 -0.08 4.50 -14.85
N ILE A 49 -1.13 5.32 -14.96
CA ILE A 49 -2.30 5.02 -15.81
C ILE A 49 -1.84 4.79 -17.26
N GLY A 50 -1.05 5.72 -17.80
CA GLY A 50 -0.53 5.63 -19.16
C GLY A 50 0.31 4.38 -19.41
N PHE A 51 1.12 3.99 -18.43
CA PHE A 51 1.91 2.76 -18.45
C PHE A 51 1.02 1.52 -18.44
N PHE A 52 0.14 1.37 -17.45
CA PHE A 52 -0.66 0.16 -17.28
C PHE A 52 -1.64 -0.09 -18.44
N ASN A 53 -2.13 0.97 -19.09
CA ASN A 53 -2.97 0.85 -20.28
C ASN A 53 -2.26 0.24 -21.51
N LYS A 54 -0.92 0.19 -21.50
CA LYS A 54 -0.12 -0.26 -22.66
C LYS A 54 0.84 -1.40 -22.34
N CYS A 55 1.08 -1.66 -21.06
CA CYS A 55 2.09 -2.62 -20.64
C CYS A 55 1.68 -4.07 -20.90
N ASN A 56 2.66 -4.93 -21.13
CA ASN A 56 2.52 -6.38 -21.15
C ASN A 56 2.95 -7.01 -19.81
N GLU A 57 2.80 -8.33 -19.68
CA GLU A 57 3.10 -9.06 -18.44
C GLU A 57 4.59 -9.03 -18.04
N ASP A 58 5.52 -8.96 -18.99
CA ASP A 58 6.95 -8.85 -18.68
C ASP A 58 7.31 -7.45 -18.16
N GLU A 59 6.66 -6.41 -18.70
CA GLU A 59 6.78 -5.03 -18.22
C GLU A 59 6.19 -4.87 -16.82
N LYS A 60 5.07 -5.56 -16.52
CA LYS A 60 4.48 -5.60 -15.16
C LYS A 60 5.43 -6.19 -14.12
N LYS A 61 6.15 -7.27 -14.46
CA LYS A 61 7.16 -7.84 -13.55
C LYS A 61 8.29 -6.86 -13.28
N ARG A 62 8.82 -6.21 -14.32
CA ARG A 62 9.89 -5.19 -14.18
C ARG A 62 9.41 -3.94 -13.45
N PHE A 63 8.13 -3.60 -13.58
CA PHE A 63 7.52 -2.54 -12.80
C PHE A 63 7.60 -2.82 -11.30
N CYS A 64 7.47 -4.08 -10.88
CA CYS A 64 7.60 -4.42 -9.45
C CYS A 64 8.99 -4.02 -8.94
N ASP A 65 10.07 -4.34 -9.65
CA ASP A 65 11.42 -3.89 -9.28
C ASP A 65 11.50 -2.36 -9.20
N PHE A 66 11.00 -1.67 -10.23
CA PHE A 66 10.94 -0.22 -10.25
C PHE A 66 10.21 0.35 -9.02
N PHE A 67 9.04 -0.19 -8.72
CA PHE A 67 8.23 0.25 -7.61
C PHE A 67 9.00 0.15 -6.28
N HIS A 68 9.64 -0.99 -6.02
CA HIS A 68 10.38 -1.20 -4.77
C HIS A 68 11.54 -0.21 -4.61
N HIS A 69 12.28 0.05 -5.69
CA HIS A 69 13.47 0.90 -5.62
C HIS A 69 13.13 2.39 -5.54
N TYR A 70 12.04 2.84 -6.17
CA TYR A 70 11.82 4.27 -6.41
C TYR A 70 10.52 4.82 -5.84
N LEU A 71 9.42 4.05 -5.85
CA LEU A 71 8.10 4.56 -5.44
C LEU A 71 7.73 4.20 -4.01
N PHE A 72 8.08 3.00 -3.56
CA PHE A 72 7.58 2.42 -2.32
C PHE A 72 7.79 3.34 -1.12
N ARG A 73 9.04 3.76 -0.90
CA ARG A 73 9.40 4.63 0.22
C ARG A 73 8.72 5.99 0.12
N SER A 74 8.69 6.58 -1.06
CA SER A 74 8.06 7.89 -1.29
C SER A 74 6.57 7.84 -0.99
N LEU A 75 5.84 6.85 -1.49
CA LEU A 75 4.41 6.72 -1.23
C LEU A 75 4.12 6.48 0.26
N ASN A 76 4.94 5.68 0.95
CA ASN A 76 4.79 5.45 2.39
C ASN A 76 5.02 6.70 3.23
N ILE A 77 5.94 7.56 2.80
CA ILE A 77 6.13 8.89 3.40
C ILE A 77 4.81 9.68 3.32
N TRP A 78 4.12 9.65 2.18
CA TRP A 78 2.91 10.44 1.94
C TRP A 78 1.64 9.89 2.60
N ILE A 79 1.52 8.56 2.77
CA ILE A 79 0.44 7.99 3.60
C ILE A 79 0.58 8.46 5.06
N ASN A 80 1.81 8.71 5.51
CA ASN A 80 2.12 9.12 6.88
C ASN A 80 2.31 10.65 7.02
N ASP A 81 1.99 11.43 5.99
CA ASP A 81 2.05 12.90 6.00
C ASP A 81 0.94 13.48 6.89
N GLU A 82 0.82 14.80 7.07
CA GLU A 82 -0.31 15.44 7.79
C GLU A 82 -1.42 15.90 6.85
N PHE A 83 -1.13 16.11 5.57
CA PHE A 83 -2.08 16.61 4.59
C PHE A 83 -2.93 15.47 3.99
N ASP A 84 -4.24 15.49 4.27
CA ASP A 84 -5.15 14.37 3.98
C ASP A 84 -5.27 14.08 2.47
N GLU A 85 -5.23 15.11 1.62
CA GLU A 85 -5.29 14.98 0.17
C GLU A 85 -4.07 14.21 -0.37
N CYS A 86 -2.86 14.49 0.14
CA CYS A 86 -1.67 13.73 -0.22
C CYS A 86 -1.78 12.27 0.21
N ARG A 87 -2.34 12.00 1.40
CA ARG A 87 -2.56 10.63 1.90
C ARG A 87 -3.54 9.87 0.99
N ILE A 88 -4.67 10.49 0.67
CA ILE A 88 -5.69 9.95 -0.23
C ILE A 88 -5.07 9.63 -1.58
N PHE A 89 -4.27 10.54 -2.12
CA PHE A 89 -3.64 10.37 -3.42
C PHE A 89 -2.59 9.25 -3.44
N ALA A 90 -1.78 9.13 -2.39
CA ALA A 90 -0.83 8.03 -2.25
C ALA A 90 -1.56 6.68 -2.18
N LEU A 91 -2.66 6.58 -1.44
CA LEU A 91 -3.50 5.38 -1.38
C LEU A 91 -4.13 5.07 -2.76
N ASN A 92 -4.57 6.07 -3.51
CA ASN A 92 -5.08 5.88 -4.88
C ASN A 92 -4.02 5.31 -5.81
N ILE A 93 -2.77 5.78 -5.71
CA ILE A 93 -1.64 5.21 -6.48
C ILE A 93 -1.45 3.74 -6.13
N TYR A 94 -1.44 3.38 -4.84
CA TYR A 94 -1.38 1.97 -4.45
C TYR A 94 -2.53 1.16 -5.07
N PHE A 95 -3.76 1.70 -5.12
CA PHE A 95 -4.92 0.96 -5.63
C PHE A 95 -4.82 0.75 -7.14
N LEU A 96 -4.37 1.78 -7.86
CA LEU A 96 -4.11 1.72 -9.28
C LEU A 96 -3.10 0.61 -9.58
N ILE A 97 -1.97 0.62 -8.87
CA ILE A 97 -0.92 -0.37 -9.09
C ILE A 97 -1.47 -1.77 -8.78
N GLU A 98 -2.17 -1.92 -7.66
CA GLU A 98 -2.70 -3.22 -7.24
C GLU A 98 -3.67 -3.81 -8.24
N THR A 99 -4.59 -3.00 -8.74
CA THR A 99 -5.61 -3.41 -9.71
C THR A 99 -4.99 -3.87 -11.02
N ASN A 100 -3.86 -3.27 -11.43
CA ASN A 100 -3.23 -3.59 -12.71
C ASN A 100 -2.21 -4.73 -12.63
N LEU A 101 -1.65 -4.98 -11.44
CA LEU A 101 -0.67 -6.03 -11.20
C LEU A 101 -1.28 -7.35 -10.70
N ASN A 102 -2.60 -7.43 -10.53
CA ASN A 102 -3.32 -8.67 -10.21
C ASN A 102 -2.61 -9.49 -9.12
N ASP A 103 -2.36 -8.87 -7.97
CA ASP A 103 -1.77 -9.50 -6.79
C ASP A 103 -0.24 -9.69 -6.81
N ILE A 104 0.45 -9.45 -7.93
CA ILE A 104 1.92 -9.58 -8.01
C ILE A 104 2.60 -8.64 -7.02
N LEU A 105 2.11 -7.39 -6.93
CA LEU A 105 2.73 -6.35 -6.14
C LEU A 105 2.65 -6.62 -4.63
N LEU A 106 1.48 -6.97 -4.08
CA LEU A 106 1.37 -7.24 -2.64
C LEU A 106 2.22 -8.44 -2.24
N ASN A 107 2.40 -9.44 -3.10
CA ASN A 107 3.26 -10.59 -2.82
C ASN A 107 4.72 -10.15 -2.59
N ASP A 108 5.19 -9.16 -3.34
CA ASP A 108 6.56 -8.66 -3.21
C ASP A 108 6.70 -7.57 -2.13
N ILE A 109 5.75 -6.65 -2.00
CA ILE A 109 5.86 -5.50 -1.08
C ILE A 109 5.50 -5.86 0.36
N LEU A 110 4.36 -6.54 0.56
CA LEU A 110 3.77 -6.62 1.90
C LEU A 110 4.47 -7.64 2.79
N PHE A 111 5.28 -8.53 2.22
CA PHE A 111 5.78 -9.72 2.92
C PHE A 111 7.29 -9.92 2.85
N LYS A 112 8.02 -9.15 2.02
CA LYS A 112 9.48 -9.11 2.01
C LYS A 112 9.99 -7.82 2.65
N ASN A 113 9.77 -7.66 3.96
CA ASN A 113 10.64 -6.86 4.83
C ASN A 113 10.21 -7.05 6.29
N ILE A 114 10.83 -8.08 6.89
CA ILE A 114 11.47 -8.15 8.22
C ILE A 114 10.83 -7.29 9.32
N GLU A 115 10.53 -7.97 10.43
CA GLU A 115 10.25 -7.39 11.76
C GLU A 115 10.96 -6.04 11.99
N ASN A 116 10.19 -5.00 12.35
CA ASN A 116 10.63 -3.64 12.68
C ASN A 116 10.87 -2.63 11.54
N ASP A 117 10.51 -2.91 10.28
CA ASP A 117 10.56 -1.84 9.26
C ASP A 117 9.42 -0.81 9.46
N LYS A 118 9.78 0.38 9.95
CA LYS A 118 8.87 1.55 10.07
C LYS A 118 8.30 1.99 8.73
N ASN A 119 8.91 1.58 7.61
CA ASN A 119 8.42 1.82 6.27
C ASN A 119 7.53 0.68 5.75
N ASN A 120 7.10 -0.26 6.59
CA ASN A 120 6.14 -1.28 6.15
C ASN A 120 4.76 -0.66 5.90
N PHE A 121 4.23 -0.83 4.69
CA PHE A 121 2.94 -0.28 4.27
C PHE A 121 1.79 -0.69 5.20
N LEU A 122 1.70 -1.98 5.54
CA LEU A 122 0.61 -2.51 6.37
C LEU A 122 0.64 -1.90 7.77
N LEU A 123 1.82 -1.80 8.38
CA LEU A 123 1.98 -1.15 9.68
C LEU A 123 1.62 0.33 9.64
N ILE A 124 2.04 1.06 8.60
CA ILE A 124 1.68 2.48 8.41
C ILE A 124 0.15 2.61 8.31
N CYS A 125 -0.49 1.85 7.43
CA CYS A 125 -1.93 1.84 7.26
C CYS A 125 -2.68 1.54 8.56
N VAL A 126 -2.28 0.48 9.27
CA VAL A 126 -2.91 0.09 10.54
C VAL A 126 -2.72 1.15 11.62
N ASN A 127 -1.58 1.83 11.67
CA ASN A 127 -1.39 2.94 12.60
C ASN A 127 -2.28 4.14 12.25
N ARG A 128 -2.45 4.47 10.97
CA ARG A 128 -3.36 5.56 10.53
C ARG A 128 -4.82 5.29 10.87
N LEU A 129 -5.25 4.02 10.92
CA LEU A 129 -6.59 3.67 11.40
C LEU A 129 -6.81 4.01 12.89
N LYS A 130 -5.75 4.06 13.69
CA LYS A 130 -5.80 4.35 15.14
C LYS A 130 -5.80 5.86 15.44
N GLU A 131 -5.54 6.72 14.46
CA GLU A 131 -5.39 8.17 14.64
C GLU A 131 -6.72 8.90 14.76
N ASP A 132 -7.39 8.77 15.90
CA ASP A 132 -8.48 9.68 16.30
C ASP A 132 -8.75 9.66 17.81
N GLU A 133 -7.72 9.86 18.64
CA GLU A 133 -7.89 10.02 20.10
C GLU A 133 -8.63 11.33 20.49
N ASN A 134 -8.92 12.23 19.54
CA ASN A 134 -9.43 13.58 19.82
C ASN A 134 -10.87 13.89 19.33
N ASN A 135 -11.70 12.89 18.99
CA ASN A 135 -13.15 13.04 18.76
C ASN A 135 -13.59 14.11 17.72
N LYS A 136 -12.71 14.59 16.83
CA LYS A 136 -13.11 15.47 15.73
C LYS A 136 -13.44 14.63 14.49
N ILE A 137 -14.72 14.60 14.13
CA ILE A 137 -15.21 13.99 12.91
C ILE A 137 -14.75 14.86 11.73
N VAL A 138 -13.86 14.33 10.90
CA VAL A 138 -13.36 14.98 9.67
C VAL A 138 -13.66 14.02 8.51
N GLU A 139 -14.41 14.48 7.50
CA GLU A 139 -14.84 13.66 6.34
C GLU A 139 -13.64 13.09 5.55
N GLU A 140 -12.56 13.85 5.40
CA GLU A 140 -11.34 13.40 4.70
C GLU A 140 -10.68 12.21 5.43
N LYS A 141 -10.76 12.18 6.77
CA LYS A 141 -10.32 11.02 7.56
C LYS A 141 -11.21 9.80 7.36
N GLU A 142 -12.50 9.99 7.06
CA GLU A 142 -13.38 8.87 6.70
C GLU A 142 -12.88 8.20 5.42
N GLU A 143 -12.59 8.98 4.37
CA GLU A 143 -12.12 8.46 3.09
C GLU A 143 -10.79 7.69 3.25
N ILE A 144 -9.84 8.25 3.99
CA ILE A 144 -8.55 7.59 4.28
C ILE A 144 -8.78 6.26 4.99
N ARG A 145 -9.59 6.24 6.05
CA ARG A 145 -9.88 5.01 6.80
C ARG A 145 -10.58 3.98 5.95
N LEU A 146 -11.55 4.37 5.12
CA LEU A 146 -12.24 3.48 4.20
C LEU A 146 -11.30 2.86 3.17
N LYS A 147 -10.41 3.66 2.57
CA LYS A 147 -9.39 3.17 1.63
C LYS A 147 -8.45 2.18 2.29
N ILE A 148 -7.99 2.47 3.51
CA ILE A 148 -7.14 1.55 4.25
C ILE A 148 -7.89 0.24 4.57
N LEU A 149 -9.15 0.30 5.00
CA LEU A 149 -9.95 -0.90 5.26
C LEU A 149 -10.17 -1.73 3.99
N GLN A 150 -10.40 -1.08 2.85
CA GLN A 150 -10.50 -1.76 1.55
C GLN A 150 -9.19 -2.49 1.20
N PHE A 151 -8.03 -1.86 1.44
CA PHE A 151 -6.74 -2.52 1.29
C PHE A 151 -6.57 -3.72 2.22
N LEU A 152 -6.89 -3.55 3.50
CA LEU A 152 -6.84 -4.65 4.47
C LEU A 152 -7.70 -5.83 4.02
N LYS A 153 -8.91 -5.56 3.53
CA LYS A 153 -9.80 -6.60 3.00
C LYS A 153 -9.20 -7.31 1.78
N LEU A 154 -8.51 -6.62 0.87
CA LEU A 154 -7.79 -7.24 -0.24
C LEU A 154 -6.69 -8.18 0.28
N ILE A 155 -5.89 -7.72 1.24
CA ILE A 155 -4.79 -8.50 1.84
C ILE A 155 -5.31 -9.77 2.51
N ILE A 156 -6.39 -9.64 3.29
CA ILE A 156 -6.96 -10.74 4.07
C ILE A 156 -7.63 -11.78 3.18
N ASN A 157 -8.39 -11.34 2.17
CA ASN A 157 -8.98 -12.26 1.20
C ASN A 157 -7.90 -13.05 0.45
N ARG A 158 -6.77 -12.42 0.13
CA ARG A 158 -5.62 -13.12 -0.47
C ARG A 158 -5.00 -14.11 0.50
N TYR A 159 -4.75 -13.73 1.74
CA TYR A 159 -4.23 -14.66 2.75
C TYR A 159 -5.04 -15.97 2.79
N LYS A 160 -6.37 -15.84 2.80
CA LYS A 160 -7.29 -17.00 2.83
C LYS A 160 -7.22 -17.86 1.57
N ASN A 161 -7.01 -17.25 0.41
CA ASN A 161 -6.93 -17.97 -0.86
C ASN A 161 -5.57 -18.65 -1.11
N TYR A 162 -4.48 -18.13 -0.53
CA TYR A 162 -3.11 -18.56 -0.79
C TYR A 162 -2.45 -19.37 0.35
N GLN A 163 -3.22 -19.89 1.32
CA GLN A 163 -2.73 -20.66 2.49
C GLN A 163 -1.82 -21.88 2.16
N THR A 164 -1.61 -22.22 0.89
CA THR A 164 -0.83 -23.38 0.44
C THR A 164 0.61 -23.06 0.01
N ASN A 165 1.01 -21.79 -0.15
CA ASN A 165 2.39 -21.42 -0.51
C ASN A 165 3.17 -20.92 0.71
N LYS A 166 4.08 -21.77 1.23
CA LYS A 166 4.92 -21.48 2.42
C LYS A 166 5.82 -20.24 2.29
N ASP A 167 6.06 -19.75 1.08
CA ASP A 167 6.93 -18.57 0.81
C ASP A 167 6.17 -17.25 0.71
N MET A 168 4.85 -17.25 0.87
CA MET A 168 4.04 -16.04 0.76
C MET A 168 3.24 -15.79 2.03
N LEU A 169 3.33 -14.54 2.51
CA LEU A 169 2.30 -13.92 3.34
C LEU A 169 2.24 -14.35 4.81
N ASN A 170 3.18 -13.87 5.65
CA ASN A 170 3.03 -13.98 7.11
C ASN A 170 2.30 -12.76 7.72
N ILE A 171 0.98 -12.69 7.48
CA ILE A 171 0.13 -11.63 8.08
C ILE A 171 0.09 -11.71 9.62
N TYR A 172 0.43 -12.87 10.21
CA TYR A 172 0.39 -13.06 11.66
C TYR A 172 1.33 -12.12 12.43
N ILE A 173 2.42 -11.64 11.80
CA ILE A 173 3.32 -10.67 12.45
C ILE A 173 2.56 -9.36 12.77
N TYR A 174 1.58 -9.00 11.96
CA TYR A 174 0.81 -7.75 12.10
C TYR A 174 -0.58 -7.96 12.71
N ILE A 175 -0.94 -9.20 13.08
CA ILE A 175 -2.34 -9.50 13.41
C ILE A 175 -2.82 -8.75 14.64
N GLN A 176 -1.97 -8.62 15.66
CA GLN A 176 -2.32 -7.91 16.87
C GLN A 176 -2.62 -6.44 16.57
N ASP A 177 -1.80 -5.78 15.76
CA ASP A 177 -2.01 -4.40 15.34
C ASP A 177 -3.30 -4.23 14.55
N ILE A 178 -3.56 -5.15 13.60
CA ILE A 178 -4.79 -5.17 12.80
C ILE A 178 -6.02 -5.30 13.71
N LEU A 179 -6.01 -6.27 14.64
CA LEU A 179 -7.12 -6.50 15.55
C LEU A 179 -7.37 -5.28 16.46
N ILE A 180 -6.32 -4.66 17.01
CA ILE A 180 -6.45 -3.46 17.83
C ILE A 180 -7.10 -2.33 17.02
N ALA A 181 -6.60 -2.07 15.81
CA ALA A 181 -7.17 -1.02 14.96
C ALA A 181 -8.64 -1.28 14.63
N LEU A 182 -8.98 -2.49 14.18
CA LEU A 182 -10.36 -2.85 13.83
C LEU A 182 -11.30 -2.76 15.04
N CYS A 183 -10.85 -3.15 16.24
CA CYS A 183 -11.63 -3.03 17.47
C CYS A 183 -11.95 -1.57 17.82
N LEU A 184 -11.02 -0.64 17.59
CA LEU A 184 -11.29 0.79 17.76
C LEU A 184 -12.37 1.28 16.78
N LEU A 185 -12.31 0.81 15.53
CA LEU A 185 -13.21 1.23 14.46
C LEU A 185 -14.65 0.69 14.58
N ILE A 186 -14.91 -0.29 15.46
CA ILE A 186 -16.28 -0.73 15.78
C ILE A 186 -17.13 0.43 16.32
N ASN A 187 -16.48 1.38 17.00
CA ASN A 187 -17.14 2.55 17.57
C ASN A 187 -17.03 3.80 16.67
N ASP A 188 -16.42 3.68 15.48
CA ASP A 188 -16.19 4.81 14.57
C ASP A 188 -17.51 5.51 14.19
N PRO A 189 -17.62 6.84 14.19
CA PRO A 189 -18.87 7.54 13.89
C PRO A 189 -19.50 7.17 12.52
N PHE A 190 -18.70 6.69 11.56
CA PHE A 190 -19.15 6.40 10.20
C PHE A 190 -19.63 4.95 10.02
N PRO A 191 -20.91 4.74 9.62
CA PRO A 191 -21.49 3.39 9.52
C PRO A 191 -20.75 2.44 8.57
N LEU A 192 -20.20 2.96 7.46
CA LEU A 192 -19.50 2.14 6.48
C LEU A 192 -18.16 1.63 7.02
N ILE A 193 -17.46 2.44 7.80
CA ILE A 193 -16.22 2.05 8.51
C ILE A 193 -16.54 0.94 9.50
N LYS A 194 -17.58 1.10 10.34
CA LYS A 194 -18.00 0.05 11.28
C LYS A 194 -18.29 -1.25 10.55
N LYS A 195 -19.13 -1.19 9.52
CA LYS A 195 -19.56 -2.37 8.74
C LYS A 195 -18.35 -3.10 8.14
N THR A 196 -17.48 -2.35 7.46
CA THR A 196 -16.29 -2.93 6.81
C THR A 196 -15.34 -3.53 7.84
N SER A 197 -15.17 -2.87 9.00
CA SER A 197 -14.32 -3.38 10.09
C SER A 197 -14.86 -4.69 10.66
N PHE A 198 -16.18 -4.81 10.86
CA PHE A 198 -16.83 -6.05 11.29
C PHE A 198 -16.69 -7.17 10.26
N GLU A 199 -16.88 -6.88 8.97
CA GLU A 199 -16.67 -7.86 7.90
C GLU A 199 -15.24 -8.42 7.95
N ILE A 200 -14.24 -7.53 8.04
CA ILE A 200 -12.84 -7.93 8.12
C ILE A 200 -12.59 -8.79 9.38
N LEU A 201 -13.08 -8.38 10.55
CA LEU A 201 -12.95 -9.15 11.80
C LEU A 201 -13.56 -10.55 11.66
N SER A 202 -14.72 -10.67 11.01
CA SER A 202 -15.35 -11.98 10.77
C SER A 202 -14.54 -12.87 9.81
N GLU A 203 -13.81 -12.27 8.88
CA GLU A 203 -13.00 -13.00 7.90
C GLU A 203 -11.66 -13.46 8.49
N LEU A 204 -11.12 -12.72 9.47
CA LEU A 204 -9.90 -12.98 10.23
C LEU A 204 -10.03 -14.12 11.26
N ASN A 205 -10.99 -15.02 11.10
CA ASN A 205 -11.11 -16.21 11.95
C ASN A 205 -9.97 -17.19 11.61
N PHE A 206 -8.74 -16.86 12.04
CA PHE A 206 -7.60 -17.75 11.92
C PHE A 206 -7.88 -18.93 12.84
N GLU A 207 -8.08 -20.10 12.25
CA GLU A 207 -7.82 -21.33 13.00
C GLU A 207 -6.39 -21.21 13.56
N GLU A 208 -6.21 -21.52 14.85
CA GLU A 208 -4.88 -21.55 15.47
C GLU A 208 -3.94 -22.31 14.53
N PRO A 209 -2.70 -21.83 14.32
CA PRO A 209 -1.73 -22.59 13.54
C PRO A 209 -1.68 -23.99 14.14
N GLN A 210 -2.11 -24.99 13.38
CA GLN A 210 -2.00 -26.38 13.81
C GLN A 210 -0.51 -26.58 14.09
N LYS A 211 -0.16 -26.73 15.37
CA LYS A 211 1.17 -27.20 15.75
C LYS A 211 1.40 -28.42 14.88
N GLU A 212 2.40 -28.35 13.99
CA GLU A 212 2.91 -29.53 13.32
C GLU A 212 3.13 -30.55 14.45
N LEU A 213 2.29 -31.58 14.48
CA LEU A 213 2.56 -32.76 15.28
C LEU A 213 3.79 -33.36 14.62
N ALA A 214 4.95 -32.91 15.09
CA ALA A 214 6.23 -33.48 14.72
C ALA A 214 6.16 -34.97 15.06
N PRO A 215 6.50 -35.87 14.11
CA PRO A 215 6.60 -37.30 14.40
C PRO A 215 7.73 -37.61 15.39
#